data_AF-A0A7J2MVK9-F1
#
_entry.id   AF-A0A7J2MVK9-F1
#
_cell.length_a   1.000
_cell.length_b   1.000
_cell.length_c   1.000
_cell.angle_alpha   90.00
_cell.angle_beta   90.00
_cell.angle_gamma   90.00
#
_symmetry.space_group_name_H-M   'P 1'
#
loop_
_entity.id
_entity.type
_entity.pdbx_description
1 polymer ?
#
loop_
_entity_poly.entity_id
_entity_poly.type
_entity_poly.pdbx_seq_one_letter_code
_entity_poly.pdbx_strand_id
1 'polypeptide(L)'
;MKMEWEVLFVISFILCSFSIPIDDAIYFLKEKSIQDAVENRYVNNDYTPHPPIIIEGNYDFTPENGVVAGNGTKDNPYIIEGWKINAKNATGIKIVNT
;
A
#
# COMPACT_ATOMS: atom_id res chain seq x y z
N MET A 1 -38.48 -27.30 -0.05
CA MET A 1 -37.72 -27.52 1.20
C MET A 1 -36.98 -28.85 1.09
N LYS A 2 -35.73 -28.82 0.61
CA LYS A 2 -34.87 -30.01 0.49
C LYS A 2 -33.41 -29.58 0.26
N MET A 3 -32.77 -29.00 1.29
CA MET A 3 -31.36 -28.58 1.19
C MET A 3 -30.61 -28.64 2.53
N GLU A 4 -31.09 -29.44 3.50
CA GLU A 4 -30.49 -29.50 4.84
C GLU A 4 -29.42 -30.60 4.97
N TRP A 5 -29.55 -31.70 4.22
CA TRP A 5 -28.76 -32.92 4.45
C TRP A 5 -27.61 -33.09 3.45
N GLU A 6 -27.83 -32.71 2.18
CA GLU A 6 -26.81 -32.76 1.13
C GLU A 6 -25.64 -31.79 1.42
N VAL A 7 -25.91 -30.62 2.00
CA VAL A 7 -24.88 -29.63 2.36
C VAL A 7 -23.99 -30.15 3.51
N LEU A 8 -24.58 -30.86 4.47
CA LEU A 8 -23.84 -31.46 5.58
C LEU A 8 -22.96 -32.64 5.12
N PHE A 9 -23.41 -33.43 4.14
CA PHE A 9 -22.61 -34.50 3.55
C PHE A 9 -21.40 -33.97 2.77
N VAL A 10 -21.56 -32.88 2.00
CA VAL A 10 -20.45 -32.26 1.26
C VAL A 10 -19.43 -31.62 2.22
N ILE A 11 -19.90 -30.95 3.29
CA ILE A 11 -19.02 -30.36 4.31
C ILE A 11 -18.26 -31.45 5.08
N SER A 12 -18.90 -32.57 5.42
CA SER A 12 -18.25 -33.69 6.10
C SER A 12 -17.21 -34.39 5.22
N PHE A 13 -17.44 -34.48 3.91
CA PHE A 13 -16.50 -35.11 2.96
C PHE A 13 -15.27 -34.23 2.68
N ILE A 14 -15.46 -32.91 2.62
CA ILE A 14 -14.38 -31.92 2.47
C ILE A 14 -13.51 -31.89 3.74
N LEU A 15 -14.11 -31.96 4.93
CA LEU A 15 -13.37 -32.00 6.21
C LEU A 15 -12.60 -33.32 6.41
N CYS A 16 -13.07 -34.44 5.85
CA CYS A 16 -12.42 -35.74 6.01
C CYS A 16 -11.32 -36.02 4.96
N SER A 17 -11.39 -35.38 3.79
CA SER A 17 -10.36 -35.50 2.73
C SER A 17 -9.11 -34.66 3.02
N PHE A 18 -9.24 -33.71 3.95
CA PHE A 18 -8.16 -32.86 4.43
C PHE A 18 -7.93 -33.16 5.91
N SER A 19 -7.38 -34.34 6.21
CA SER A 19 -6.60 -34.52 7.43
C SER A 19 -5.31 -33.72 7.29
N ILE A 20 -5.43 -32.39 7.24
CA ILE A 20 -4.30 -31.48 7.30
C ILE A 20 -3.65 -31.78 8.64
N PRO A 21 -2.42 -32.33 8.66
CA PRO A 21 -1.67 -32.48 9.89
C PRO A 21 -1.67 -31.14 10.63
N ILE A 22 -1.80 -31.16 11.96
CA ILE A 22 -1.88 -29.93 12.76
C ILE A 22 -0.71 -28.98 12.43
N ASP A 23 0.46 -29.53 12.07
CA ASP A 23 1.64 -28.78 11.66
C ASP A 23 1.46 -27.97 10.36
N ASP A 24 0.71 -28.51 9.39
CA ASP A 24 0.39 -27.84 8.13
C ASP A 24 -0.70 -26.78 8.32
N ALA A 25 -1.65 -27.02 9.23
CA ALA A 25 -2.64 -26.02 9.63
C ALA A 25 -1.98 -24.85 10.38
N ILE A 26 -0.98 -25.13 11.22
CA ILE A 26 -0.15 -24.10 11.86
C ILE A 26 0.65 -23.32 10.81
N TYR A 27 1.19 -23.99 9.78
CA TYR A 27 1.86 -23.32 8.67
C TYR A 27 0.91 -22.40 7.89
N PHE A 28 -0.28 -22.88 7.54
CA PHE A 28 -1.30 -22.10 6.83
C PHE A 28 -1.82 -20.91 7.65
N LEU A 29 -2.02 -21.07 8.96
CA LEU A 29 -2.42 -19.97 9.84
C LEU A 29 -1.30 -18.95 10.02
N LYS A 30 -0.03 -19.41 10.07
CA LYS A 30 1.13 -18.53 10.10
C LYS A 30 1.27 -17.77 8.77
N GLU A 31 1.17 -18.45 7.64
CA GLU A 31 1.20 -17.85 6.30
C GLU A 31 0.05 -16.88 6.08
N LYS A 32 -1.17 -17.20 6.55
CA LYS A 32 -2.32 -16.29 6.53
C LYS A 32 -2.10 -15.06 7.41
N SER A 33 -1.58 -15.23 8.63
CA SER A 33 -1.24 -14.09 9.50
C SER A 33 -0.13 -13.21 8.92
N ILE A 34 0.83 -13.84 8.22
CA ILE A 34 1.88 -13.15 7.48
C ILE A 34 1.25 -12.46 6.27
N GLN A 35 0.33 -13.09 5.55
CA GLN A 35 -0.32 -12.54 4.37
C GLN A 35 -1.25 -11.38 4.72
N ASP A 36 -2.02 -11.45 5.81
CA ASP A 36 -2.85 -10.33 6.27
C ASP A 36 -1.98 -9.16 6.76
N ALA A 37 -0.82 -9.45 7.38
CA ALA A 37 0.15 -8.43 7.80
C ALA A 37 1.00 -7.89 6.63
N VAL A 38 1.24 -8.69 5.60
CA VAL A 38 1.95 -8.34 4.37
C VAL A 38 1.00 -7.58 3.44
N GLU A 39 -0.26 -7.97 3.30
CA GLU A 39 -1.29 -7.26 2.53
C GLU A 39 -1.53 -5.87 3.13
N ASN A 40 -1.58 -5.73 4.45
CA ASN A 40 -1.56 -4.41 5.10
C ASN A 40 -0.25 -3.62 4.90
N ARG A 41 0.87 -4.27 4.59
CA ARG A 41 2.15 -3.63 4.24
C ARG A 41 2.34 -3.40 2.74
N TYR A 42 1.59 -4.10 1.88
CA TYR A 42 1.69 -4.03 0.42
C TYR A 42 0.56 -3.22 -0.21
N VAL A 43 -0.55 -2.99 0.50
CA VAL A 43 -1.69 -2.18 0.01
C VAL A 43 -1.67 -0.75 0.56
N ASN A 44 -0.95 -0.47 1.66
CA ASN A 44 -0.96 0.85 2.29
C ASN A 44 0.21 1.76 1.88
N ASN A 45 0.53 1.75 0.58
CA ASN A 45 1.23 2.86 -0.05
C ASN A 45 0.23 3.55 -0.98
N ASP A 46 -0.84 4.11 -0.39
CA ASP A 46 -1.78 5.04 -1.04
C ASP A 46 -1.08 6.38 -1.29
N TYR A 47 0.08 6.31 -1.94
CA TYR A 47 0.72 7.47 -2.49
C TYR A 47 -0.18 8.03 -3.58
N THR A 48 -0.54 9.29 -3.45
CA THR A 48 -1.39 9.97 -4.43
C THR A 48 -0.58 10.15 -5.72
N PRO A 49 -1.09 9.72 -6.90
CA PRO A 49 -0.41 9.96 -8.16
C PRO A 49 -0.13 11.45 -8.39
N HIS A 50 1.11 11.78 -8.71
CA HIS A 50 1.53 13.15 -9.03
C HIS A 50 2.39 13.15 -10.29
N PRO A 51 2.24 14.14 -11.20
CA PRO A 51 3.21 14.34 -12.28
C PRO A 51 4.61 14.65 -11.72
N PRO A 52 5.67 14.61 -12.54
CA PRO A 52 6.97 15.13 -12.14
C PRO A 52 6.87 16.56 -11.58
N ILE A 53 7.53 16.81 -10.45
CA ILE A 53 7.52 18.10 -9.74
C ILE A 53 8.72 18.93 -10.21
N ILE A 54 8.47 20.17 -10.60
CA ILE A 54 9.51 21.12 -10.97
C ILE A 54 9.33 22.38 -10.12
N ILE A 55 10.39 22.78 -9.43
CA ILE A 55 10.47 24.00 -8.62
C ILE A 55 11.51 24.90 -9.30
N GLU A 56 11.08 25.99 -9.92
CA GLU A 56 11.92 26.97 -10.64
C GLU A 56 12.18 28.24 -9.80
N GLY A 57 12.27 28.07 -8.49
CA GLY A 57 12.66 29.10 -7.53
C GLY A 57 11.77 29.11 -6.29
N ASN A 58 12.03 30.06 -5.39
CA ASN A 58 11.39 30.06 -4.07
C ASN A 58 9.86 30.24 -4.12
N TYR A 59 9.32 30.86 -5.18
CA TYR A 59 7.89 31.04 -5.35
C TYR A 59 7.13 29.77 -5.75
N ASP A 60 7.84 28.74 -6.23
CA ASP A 60 7.24 27.50 -6.71
C ASP A 60 7.04 26.47 -5.60
N PHE A 61 7.48 26.74 -4.36
CA PHE A 61 7.16 25.91 -3.21
C PHE A 61 5.70 26.12 -2.77
N THR A 62 4.77 25.60 -3.57
CA THR A 62 3.33 25.71 -3.35
C THR A 62 2.67 24.34 -3.23
N PRO A 63 1.45 24.26 -2.68
CA PRO A 63 0.68 23.01 -2.64
C PRO A 63 0.44 22.38 -4.02
N GLU A 64 0.30 23.20 -5.06
CA GLU A 64 0.13 22.73 -6.44
C GLU A 64 1.37 21.99 -6.97
N ASN A 65 2.56 22.34 -6.46
CA ASN A 65 3.81 21.67 -6.77
C ASN A 65 4.17 20.59 -5.73
N GLY A 66 3.20 20.10 -4.97
CA GLY A 66 3.34 18.96 -4.08
C GLY A 66 3.85 19.29 -2.66
N VAL A 67 3.94 20.57 -2.29
CA VAL A 67 4.26 20.94 -0.90
C VAL A 67 3.06 20.67 0.01
N VAL A 68 3.21 19.77 0.97
CA VAL A 68 2.15 19.39 1.90
C VAL A 68 2.25 20.13 3.24
N ALA A 69 3.44 20.60 3.61
CA ALA A 69 3.69 21.32 4.85
C ALA A 69 5.01 22.12 4.80
N GLY A 70 5.25 22.93 5.82
CA GLY A 70 6.47 23.75 5.93
C GLY A 70 6.34 25.16 5.36
N ASN A 71 7.30 26.03 5.69
CA ASN A 71 7.36 27.41 5.19
C ASN A 71 8.75 27.81 4.66
N GLY A 72 9.65 26.85 4.49
CA GLY A 72 10.99 27.08 3.94
C GLY A 72 12.00 27.69 4.90
N THR A 73 11.67 27.87 6.17
CA THR A 73 12.64 28.32 7.19
C THR A 73 13.50 27.15 7.68
N LYS A 74 14.65 27.46 8.28
CA LYS A 74 15.55 26.46 8.86
C LYS A 74 14.84 25.54 9.87
N ASP A 75 13.94 26.12 10.66
CA ASP A 75 13.22 25.39 11.71
C ASP A 75 11.93 24.74 11.18
N ASN A 76 11.48 25.09 9.97
CA ASN A 76 10.27 24.56 9.34
C ASN A 76 10.42 24.45 7.80
N PRO A 77 11.25 23.52 7.30
CA PRO A 77 11.53 23.34 5.87
C PRO A 77 10.28 22.88 5.11
N TYR A 78 10.25 23.10 3.79
CA TYR A 78 9.18 22.56 2.95
C TYR A 78 9.18 21.03 2.92
N ILE A 79 8.00 20.44 3.05
CA ILE A 79 7.77 19.00 3.06
C ILE A 79 7.00 18.64 1.79
N ILE A 80 7.57 17.73 1.00
CA ILE A 80 6.96 17.13 -0.19
C ILE A 80 6.97 15.61 0.05
N GLU A 81 5.80 15.05 0.37
CA GLU A 81 5.65 13.62 0.70
C GLU A 81 4.29 13.10 0.25
N GLY A 82 4.09 11.78 0.31
CA GLY A 82 2.81 11.17 -0.04
C GLY A 82 2.54 11.03 -1.55
N TRP A 83 3.52 11.34 -2.41
CA TRP A 83 3.36 11.34 -3.87
C TRP A 83 3.90 10.10 -4.56
N LYS A 84 3.12 9.56 -5.51
CA LYS A 84 3.56 8.52 -6.46
C LYS A 84 3.91 9.18 -7.78
N ILE A 85 5.21 9.37 -8.02
CA ILE A 85 5.70 10.05 -9.21
C ILE A 85 6.21 9.03 -10.23
N ASN A 86 5.68 9.10 -11.45
CA ASN A 86 6.18 8.30 -12.57
C ASN A 86 7.34 9.03 -13.28
N ALA A 87 8.57 8.67 -12.92
CA ALA A 87 9.80 9.27 -13.46
C ALA A 87 10.40 8.50 -14.66
N LYS A 88 9.63 7.67 -15.38
CA LYS A 88 10.17 6.79 -16.44
C LYS A 88 10.95 7.54 -17.53
N ASN A 89 10.48 8.73 -17.92
CA ASN A 89 11.03 9.52 -19.03
C ASN A 89 11.51 10.92 -18.59
N ALA A 90 11.53 11.22 -17.29
CA ALA A 90 11.84 12.56 -16.77
C ALA A 90 12.37 12.49 -15.33
N THR A 91 13.01 13.55 -14.86
CA THR A 91 13.38 13.70 -13.45
C THR A 91 12.11 13.81 -12.60
N GLY A 92 11.95 12.96 -11.59
CA GLY A 92 10.74 12.93 -10.75
C GLY A 92 10.53 14.22 -9.95
N ILE A 93 11.57 14.73 -9.28
CA ILE A 93 11.54 16.02 -8.59
C ILE A 93 12.78 16.80 -9.03
N LYS A 94 12.59 17.98 -9.61
CA LYS A 94 13.64 18.87 -10.09
C LYS A 94 13.52 20.22 -9.39
N ILE A 95 14.59 20.66 -8.74
CA ILE A 95 14.66 21.94 -8.04
C ILE A 95 15.79 22.76 -8.66
N VAL A 96 15.49 23.96 -9.15
CA VAL A 96 16.43 24.87 -9.81
C VAL A 96 16.14 26.33 -9.39
N ASN A 97 17.15 27.20 -9.54
CA ASN A 97 17.04 28.65 -9.29
C ASN A 97 16.57 29.04 -7.87
N THR A 98 17.02 28.30 -6.85
CA THR A 98 16.70 28.51 -5.42
C THR A 98 17.59 29.53 -4.73
#